data_AF-A0A377PK85-F1
#
_entry.id   AF-A0A377PK85-F1
#
_cell.length_a   1.000
_cell.length_b   1.000
_cell.length_c   1.000
_cell.angle_alpha   90.00
_cell.angle_beta   90.00
_cell.angle_gamma   90.00
#
_symmetry.space_group_name_H-M   'P 1'
#
loop_
_entity.id
_entity.type
_entity.pdbx_description
1 polymer ?
#
loop_
_entity_poly.entity_id
_entity_poly.type
_entity_poly.pdbx_seq_one_letter_code
_entity_poly.pdbx_strand_id
1 'polypeptide(L)'
;MKAINHIENYLQESQTSPQKKTDVDPVDEILPLGQMLVYGFQHVLVMYAGAIAVPLIIGKAVGFTPEQIIFLISTDLFICGCGTIL
;
A
#
# COMPACT_ATOMS: atom_id res chain seq x y z
N MET A 1 47.18 -24.57 11.69
CA MET A 1 46.26 -25.73 11.72
C MET A 1 44.86 -25.38 12.24
N LYS A 2 44.70 -24.61 13.35
CA LYS A 2 43.37 -24.16 13.84
C LYS A 2 42.62 -23.19 12.91
N ALA A 3 43.33 -22.36 12.13
CA ALA A 3 42.71 -21.41 11.21
C ALA A 3 42.09 -22.06 9.95
N ILE A 4 42.56 -23.26 9.56
CA ILE A 4 42.05 -23.98 8.38
C ILE A 4 40.71 -24.67 8.73
N ASN A 5 40.62 -25.33 9.89
CA ASN A 5 39.37 -25.94 10.39
C ASN A 5 38.28 -24.89 10.68
N HIS A 6 38.67 -23.63 10.91
CA HIS A 6 37.72 -22.53 11.11
C HIS A 6 37.14 -22.05 9.77
N ILE A 7 37.93 -22.09 8.68
CA ILE A 7 37.45 -21.78 7.33
C ILE A 7 36.56 -22.91 6.79
N GLU A 8 36.86 -24.18 7.07
CA GLU A 8 35.92 -25.29 6.75
C GLU A 8 34.56 -25.14 7.46
N ASN A 9 34.55 -24.61 8.69
CA ASN A 9 33.29 -24.29 9.37
C ASN A 9 32.55 -23.11 8.71
N TYR A 10 33.25 -22.05 8.28
CA TYR A 10 32.60 -20.93 7.57
C TYR A 10 31.99 -21.34 6.23
N LEU A 11 32.62 -22.29 5.53
CA LEU A 11 32.15 -22.78 4.24
C LEU A 11 30.95 -23.74 4.40
N GLN A 12 30.83 -24.38 5.56
CA GLN A 12 29.68 -25.22 5.93
C GLN A 12 28.48 -24.39 6.43
N GLU A 13 28.73 -23.24 7.08
CA GLU A 13 27.67 -22.30 7.49
C GLU A 13 27.08 -21.52 6.28
N SER A 14 27.87 -21.32 5.22
CA SER A 14 27.45 -20.62 4.00
C SER A 14 26.61 -21.50 3.03
N GLN A 15 26.48 -22.80 3.29
CA GLN A 15 25.79 -23.77 2.42
C GLN A 15 24.86 -24.72 3.19
N THR A 16 24.16 -24.21 4.21
CA THR A 16 22.94 -24.85 4.73
C THR A 16 21.78 -23.88 4.64
N SER A 17 21.28 -23.68 3.43
CA SER A 17 19.88 -23.28 3.23
C SER A 17 18.99 -24.38 3.82
N PRO A 18 18.19 -24.13 4.87
CA PRO A 18 17.04 -24.95 5.15
C PRO A 18 15.90 -24.44 4.26
N GLN A 19 15.91 -24.82 2.99
CA GLN A 19 14.68 -24.89 2.21
C GLN A 19 13.87 -26.08 2.75
N LYS A 20 13.14 -25.88 3.86
CA LYS A 20 11.93 -26.66 4.23
C LYS A 20 11.21 -26.11 5.49
N LYS A 21 10.29 -25.19 5.29
CA LYS A 21 8.93 -25.22 5.85
C LYS A 21 8.06 -24.57 4.78
N THR A 22 6.85 -25.07 4.56
CA THR A 22 5.82 -24.33 3.82
C THR A 22 5.52 -23.08 4.62
N ASP A 23 6.33 -22.05 4.39
CA ASP A 23 6.22 -20.73 4.97
C ASP A 23 6.02 -19.88 3.73
N VAL A 24 4.75 -19.66 3.41
CA VAL A 24 4.35 -18.69 2.40
C VAL A 24 5.05 -17.40 2.78
N ASP A 25 5.69 -16.71 1.84
CA ASP A 25 6.24 -15.39 2.13
C ASP A 25 5.13 -14.57 2.82
N PRO A 26 5.41 -13.79 3.88
CA PRO A 26 4.37 -13.01 4.58
C PRO A 26 3.68 -11.96 3.68
N VAL A 27 4.16 -11.80 2.45
CA VAL A 27 3.57 -11.05 1.35
C VAL A 27 2.57 -11.89 0.53
N ASP A 28 2.78 -13.21 0.46
CA ASP A 28 1.93 -14.21 -0.20
C ASP A 28 0.91 -14.88 0.75
N GLU A 29 0.99 -14.60 2.06
CA GLU A 29 -0.16 -14.82 2.94
C GLU A 29 -1.27 -13.84 2.55
N ILE A 30 -2.29 -14.36 1.85
CA ILE A 30 -3.57 -13.67 1.73
C ILE A 30 -4.13 -13.52 3.14
N LEU A 31 -3.88 -12.34 3.74
CA LEU A 31 -4.56 -11.90 4.95
C LEU A 31 -6.07 -12.15 4.77
N PRO A 32 -6.74 -12.67 5.81
CA PRO A 32 -8.16 -12.98 5.75
C PRO A 32 -8.93 -11.81 5.13
N LEU A 33 -9.78 -12.11 4.15
CA LEU A 33 -10.50 -11.13 3.31
C LEU A 33 -11.04 -9.91 4.07
N GLY A 34 -11.44 -10.08 5.33
CA GLY A 34 -11.86 -8.99 6.21
C GLY A 34 -10.77 -7.97 6.55
N GLN A 35 -9.53 -8.39 6.84
CA GLN A 35 -8.42 -7.47 7.12
C GLN A 35 -7.96 -6.72 5.86
N MET A 36 -7.94 -7.38 4.69
CA MET A 36 -7.68 -6.69 3.42
C MET A 36 -8.72 -5.61 3.14
N LEU A 37 -9.99 -5.90 3.43
CA LEU A 37 -11.07 -4.93 3.28
C LEU A 37 -10.88 -3.76 4.25
N VAL A 38 -10.55 -4.01 5.52
CA VAL A 38 -10.28 -2.96 6.52
C VAL A 38 -9.08 -2.10 6.13
N TYR A 39 -7.97 -2.70 5.69
CA TYR A 39 -6.79 -1.95 5.22
C TYR A 39 -7.10 -1.16 3.94
N GLY A 40 -7.83 -1.74 2.98
CA GLY A 40 -8.31 -1.03 1.80
C GLY A 40 -9.23 0.14 2.16
N PHE A 41 -10.13 -0.06 3.12
CA PHE A 41 -11.05 0.98 3.62
C PHE A 41 -10.28 2.11 4.30
N GLN A 42 -9.29 1.78 5.13
CA GLN A 42 -8.39 2.77 5.73
C GLN A 42 -7.65 3.58 4.67
N HIS A 43 -7.17 2.93 3.61
CA HIS A 43 -6.45 3.60 2.53
C HIS A 43 -7.35 4.55 1.71
N VAL A 44 -8.58 4.13 1.40
CA VAL A 44 -9.56 4.95 0.67
C VAL A 44 -10.09 6.11 1.53
N LEU A 45 -10.34 5.88 2.82
CA LEU A 45 -10.74 6.95 3.75
C LEU A 45 -9.67 8.04 3.88
N VAL A 46 -8.40 7.62 4.00
CA VAL A 46 -7.25 8.54 4.03
C VAL A 46 -7.09 9.28 2.71
N MET A 47 -7.23 8.57 1.59
CA MET A 47 -7.16 9.18 0.26
C MET A 47 -8.31 10.17 0.03
N TYR A 48 -9.53 9.83 0.46
CA TYR A 48 -10.70 10.72 0.38
C TYR A 48 -10.46 11.99 1.21
N ALA A 49 -9.97 11.88 2.44
CA ALA A 49 -9.63 13.06 3.25
C ALA A 49 -8.63 14.01 2.55
N GLY A 50 -7.65 13.45 1.83
CA GLY A 50 -6.70 14.23 1.01
C GLY A 50 -7.32 14.80 -0.27
N ALA A 51 -8.12 14.00 -0.97
CA ALA A 51 -8.73 14.32 -2.25
C ALA A 51 -9.78 15.44 -2.15
N ILE A 52 -10.51 15.55 -1.03
CA ILE A 52 -11.48 16.64 -0.81
C ILE A 52 -10.79 17.97 -0.49
N ALA A 53 -9.59 17.92 0.09
CA ALA A 53 -8.88 19.13 0.52
C ALA A 53 -8.48 20.01 -0.67
N VAL A 54 -8.04 19.42 -1.78
CA VAL A 54 -7.56 20.15 -2.97
C VAL A 54 -8.68 20.94 -3.67
N PRO A 55 -9.83 20.35 -4.05
CA PRO A 55 -10.99 21.06 -4.59
C PRO A 55 -11.54 22.13 -3.65
N LEU A 56 -11.50 21.89 -2.33
CA LEU A 56 -12.01 22.84 -1.35
C LEU A 56 -11.08 24.06 -1.22
N ILE A 57 -9.76 23.87 -1.25
CA ILE A 57 -8.79 24.97 -1.25
C ILE A 57 -8.95 25.80 -2.54
N ILE A 58 -8.99 25.14 -3.70
CA ILE A 58 -9.08 25.81 -5.00
C ILE A 58 -10.44 26.49 -5.16
N GLY A 59 -11.53 25.82 -4.80
CA GLY A 59 -12.89 26.38 -4.86
C GLY A 59 -13.06 27.60 -3.97
N LYS A 60 -12.50 27.59 -2.75
CA LYS A 60 -12.49 28.76 -1.88
C LYS A 60 -11.59 29.89 -2.39
N ALA A 61 -10.46 29.56 -3.02
CA ALA A 61 -9.55 30.55 -3.59
C ALA A 61 -10.12 31.27 -4.82
N VAL A 62 -10.92 30.57 -5.63
CA VAL A 62 -11.57 31.10 -6.84
C VAL A 62 -12.94 31.76 -6.53
N GLY A 63 -13.47 31.56 -5.32
CA GLY A 63 -14.76 32.12 -4.89
C GLY A 63 -15.98 31.34 -5.39
N PHE A 64 -15.82 30.05 -5.68
CA PHE A 64 -16.89 29.17 -6.15
C PHE A 64 -17.95 28.88 -5.09
N THR A 65 -19.19 28.67 -5.53
CA THR A 65 -20.30 28.33 -4.64
C THR A 65 -20.16 26.90 -4.11
N PRO A 66 -20.80 26.55 -2.98
CA PRO A 66 -20.74 25.20 -2.43
C PRO A 66 -21.16 24.12 -3.42
N GLU A 67 -22.11 24.41 -4.33
CA GLU A 67 -22.54 23.45 -5.35
C GLU A 67 -21.40 23.07 -6.31
N GLN A 68 -20.56 24.04 -6.68
CA GLN A 68 -19.43 23.82 -7.60
C GLN A 68 -18.31 23.00 -6.93
N ILE A 69 -18.06 23.22 -5.64
CA ILE A 69 -17.11 22.41 -4.86
C ILE A 69 -17.58 20.96 -4.80
N ILE A 70 -18.87 20.72 -4.57
CA ILE A 70 -19.46 19.37 -4.57
C ILE A 70 -19.32 18.72 -5.96
N PHE A 71 -19.52 19.48 -7.03
CA PHE A 71 -19.32 19.00 -8.40
C PHE A 71 -17.86 18.59 -8.67
N LEU A 72 -16.89 19.38 -8.19
CA LEU A 72 -15.45 19.04 -8.29
C LEU A 72 -15.10 17.75 -7.53
N ILE A 73 -15.63 17.57 -6.31
CA ILE A 73 -15.39 16.35 -5.51
C ILE A 73 -16.02 15.12 -6.18
N SER A 74 -17.24 15.25 -6.69
CA SER A 74 -17.91 14.20 -7.48
C SER A 74 -17.09 13.80 -8.71
N THR A 75 -16.53 14.79 -9.41
CA THR A 75 -15.69 14.57 -10.59
C THR A 75 -14.38 13.89 -10.23
N ASP A 76 -13.74 14.29 -9.13
CA ASP A 76 -12.52 13.65 -8.63
C ASP A 76 -12.74 12.17 -8.27
N LEU A 77 -13.84 11.88 -7.55
CA LEU A 77 -14.24 10.50 -7.24
C LEU A 77 -14.54 9.68 -8.50
N PHE A 78 -15.18 10.28 -9.49
CA PHE A 78 -15.46 9.63 -10.77
C PHE A 78 -14.17 9.32 -11.54
N ILE A 79 -13.24 10.28 -11.63
CA ILE A 79 -11.95 10.12 -12.32
C ILE A 79 -11.08 9.09 -11.61
N CYS A 80 -11.01 9.11 -10.28
CA CYS A 80 -10.30 8.10 -9.49
C CYS A 80 -10.84 6.69 -9.73
N GLY A 81 -12.17 6.55 -9.81
CA GLY A 81 -12.83 5.28 -10.13
C GLY A 81 -12.49 4.79 -11.54
N CYS A 82 -12.55 5.69 -12.53
CA CYS A 82 -12.14 5.39 -13.90
C CYS A 82 -10.64 5.03 -14.00
N GLY A 83 -9.77 5.74 -13.28
CA GLY A 83 -8.34 5.51 -13.29
C GLY A 83 -7.91 4.19 -12.66
N THR A 84 -8.74 3.58 -11.80
CA THR A 84 -8.48 2.24 -11.24
C THR A 84 -8.75 1.12 -12.25
N ILE A 85 -9.59 1.37 -13.27
CA ILE A 85 -9.91 0.41 -14.34
C ILE A 85 -8.90 0.50 -15.50
N LEU A 86 -8.17 1.61 -15.61
CA LEU A 86 -7.20 1.91 -16.67
C LEU A 86 -5.81 1.34 -16.32
#